data_AF-A0AAN7KNV9-F1
#
_entry.id   AF-A0AAN7KNV9-F1
#
_cell.length_a   1.000
_cell.length_b   1.000
_cell.length_c   1.000
_cell.angle_alpha   90.00
_cell.angle_beta   90.00
_cell.angle_gamma   90.00
#
_symmetry.space_group_name_H-M   'P 1'
#
loop_
_entity.id
_entity.type
_entity.pdbx_description
1 polymer ?
#
loop_
_entity_poly.entity_id
_entity_poly.type
_entity_poly.pdbx_seq_one_letter_code
_entity_poly.pdbx_strand_id
1 'polypeptide(L)' 'MNRCGVCKKKVGLMGFNCKCEEGPFCGEHRYPESHDCTFDYKEEGRESISKNNPVVKGEKMRDRC' A
#
# COMPACT_ATOMS: atom_id res chain seq x y z
N MET A 1 0.62 -6.42 -24.50
CA MET A 1 -0.08 -5.20 -24.97
C MET A 1 -0.42 -4.39 -23.73
N ASN A 2 0.52 -3.58 -23.23
CA ASN A 2 0.34 -2.89 -21.94
C ASN A 2 -0.63 -1.73 -22.15
N ARG A 3 -1.81 -1.78 -21.53
CA ARG A 3 -2.80 -0.70 -21.51
C ARG A 3 -3.18 -0.41 -20.07
N CYS A 4 -3.51 0.85 -19.79
CA CYS A 4 -3.95 1.26 -18.48
C CYS A 4 -5.28 0.57 -18.11
N GLY A 5 -5.38 0.04 -16.89
CA GLY A 5 -6.61 -0.57 -16.37
C GLY A 5 -7.82 0.39 -16.37
N VAL A 6 -7.58 1.69 -16.17
CA VAL A 6 -8.63 2.73 -16.16
C VAL A 6 -8.90 3.29 -17.55
N CYS A 7 -7.94 4.02 -18.12
CA CYS A 7 -8.18 4.79 -19.35
C CYS A 7 -7.87 4.01 -20.64
N LYS A 8 -7.42 2.75 -20.54
CA LYS A 8 -7.04 1.88 -21.68
C LYS A 8 -5.99 2.46 -22.63
N LYS A 9 -5.35 3.58 -22.25
CA LYS A 9 -4.24 4.18 -22.98
C LYS A 9 -3.07 3.21 -23.04
N LYS A 10 -2.39 3.14 -24.17
CA LYS A 10 -1.21 2.28 -24.34
C LYS A 10 -0.11 2.76 -23.40
N VAL A 11 0.24 1.93 -22.44
CA VAL A 11 1.40 2.14 -21.56
C VAL A 11 2.61 1.51 -22.25
N GLY A 12 3.75 2.18 -22.17
CA GLY A 12 4.99 1.70 -22.77
C GLY A 12 5.58 0.50 -22.00
N LEU A 13 6.90 0.33 -22.11
CA LEU A 13 7.65 -0.58 -21.25
C LEU A 13 7.66 -0.12 -19.78
N MET A 14 7.58 1.19 -19.53
CA MET A 14 7.49 1.79 -18.20
C MET A 14 6.02 1.95 -17.75
N GLY A 15 5.33 0.84 -17.50
CA GLY A 15 4.03 0.85 -16.82
C GLY A 15 4.21 0.81 -15.31
N PHE A 16 3.33 1.50 -14.56
CA PHE A 16 3.33 1.41 -13.10
C PHE A 16 2.42 0.28 -12.65
N ASN A 17 2.97 -0.73 -11.96
CA ASN A 17 2.15 -1.79 -11.38
C ASN A 17 1.63 -1.36 -10.01
N CYS A 18 0.32 -1.43 -9.81
CA CYS A 18 -0.30 -1.26 -8.49
C CYS A 18 -0.52 -2.63 -7.83
N LYS A 19 -0.66 -2.64 -6.50
CA LYS A 19 -0.93 -3.87 -5.73
C LYS A 19 -2.36 -4.42 -5.92
N CYS A 20 -3.29 -3.62 -6.45
CA CYS A 20 -4.67 -4.04 -6.69
C CYS A 20 -4.86 -5.00 -7.86
N GLU A 21 -3.79 -5.50 -8.49
CA GLU A 21 -3.82 -6.51 -9.56
C GLU A 21 -4.57 -6.10 -10.85
N GLU A 22 -5.18 -4.91 -10.90
CA GLU A 22 -5.87 -4.30 -12.05
C GLU A 22 -4.95 -4.02 -13.28
N GLY A 23 -3.65 -4.30 -13.17
CA GLY A 23 -2.67 -4.20 -14.26
C GLY A 23 -1.82 -2.92 -14.26
N PRO A 24 -1.03 -2.69 -15.33
CA PRO A 24 -0.12 -1.54 -15.40
C PRO A 24 -0.87 -0.24 -15.70
N PHE A 25 -0.61 0.81 -14.92
CA PHE A 25 -1.22 2.14 -15.06
C PHE A 25 -0.30 3.13 -15.80
N CYS A 26 -0.92 4.13 -16.46
CA CYS A 26 -0.19 5.26 -17.02
C CYS A 26 0.19 6.27 -15.92
N GLY A 27 1.04 7.25 -16.24
CA GLY A 27 1.52 8.25 -15.26
C GLY A 27 0.43 9.02 -14.52
N GLU A 28 -0.73 9.21 -15.17
CA GLU A 28 -1.89 9.91 -14.60
C GLU A 28 -2.70 9.02 -13.64
N HIS A 29 -2.79 7.72 -13.91
CA HIS A 29 -3.52 6.75 -13.07
C HIS A 29 -2.59 5.99 -12.12
N ARG A 30 -1.38 6.51 -11.90
CA ARG A 30 -0.33 5.89 -11.08
C ARG A 30 -0.75 5.77 -9.61
N TYR A 31 -1.45 6.78 -9.11
CA TYR A 31 -1.81 6.88 -7.71
C TYR A 31 -3.14 6.17 -7.43
N PRO A 32 -3.30 5.57 -6.25
CA PRO A 32 -4.51 4.82 -5.88
C PRO A 32 -5.78 5.66 -5.87
N GLU A 33 -5.67 6.97 -5.62
CA GLU A 33 -6.77 7.94 -5.73
C GLU A 33 -7.29 8.09 -7.16
N SER A 34 -6.45 7.84 -8.17
CA SER A 34 -6.79 8.07 -9.57
C SER A 34 -7.45 6.86 -10.22
N HIS A 35 -7.37 5.68 -9.61
CA HIS A 35 -7.93 4.44 -10.16
C HIS A 35 -8.87 3.70 -9.19
N ASP A 36 -9.34 4.39 -8.14
CA ASP A 36 -10.21 3.81 -7.11
C ASP A 36 -9.67 2.46 -6.62
N CYS A 37 -8.41 2.46 -6.16
CA CYS A 37 -7.71 1.25 -5.77
C CYS A 37 -8.48 0.49 -4.68
N THR A 38 -8.90 -0.73 -4.99
CA THR A 38 -9.64 -1.65 -4.11
C THR A 38 -8.75 -2.40 -3.13
N PHE A 39 -7.43 -2.17 -3.15
CA PHE A 39 -6.48 -2.86 -2.30
C PHE A 39 -6.46 -2.26 -0.88
N ASP A 40 -6.64 -3.11 0.14
CA ASP A 40 -6.65 -2.72 1.55
C ASP A 40 -5.24 -2.48 2.12
N TYR A 41 -4.64 -1.35 1.74
CA TYR A 41 -3.36 -0.90 2.31
C TYR A 41 -3.41 -0.73 3.84
N LYS A 42 -4.60 -0.49 4.39
CA LYS A 42 -4.80 -0.31 5.84
C LYS A 42 -4.59 -1.60 6.62
N GLU A 43 -5.09 -2.73 6.11
CA GLU A 43 -4.91 -4.02 6.77
C GLU A 43 -3.45 -4.47 6.68
N GLU A 44 -2.84 -4.39 5.49
CA GLU A 44 -1.41 -4.71 5.29
C GLU A 44 -0.49 -3.87 6.19
N GLY A 45 -0.78 -2.56 6.29
CA GLY A 45 -0.06 -1.65 7.19
C GLY A 45 -0.22 -2.05 8.66
N ARG A 46 -1.45 -2.40 9.08
CA ARG A 46 -1.74 -2.79 10.46
C ARG A 46 -1.06 -4.12 10.84
N GLU A 47 -1.05 -5.09 9.94
CA GLU A 47 -0.33 -6.36 10.14
C GLU A 47 1.19 -6.15 10.23
N SER A 48 1.73 -5.28 9.36
CA SER A 48 3.17 -4.98 9.35
C SER A 48 3.61 -4.24 10.62
N ILE A 49 2.82 -3.29 11.10
CA ILE A 49 3.05 -2.58 12.36
C ILE A 49 2.92 -3.53 13.55
N SER A 50 1.90 -4.38 13.57
CA SER A 50 1.70 -5.36 14.65
C SER A 50 2.90 -6.30 14.80
N LYS A 51 3.46 -6.77 13.68
CA LYS A 51 4.66 -7.62 13.68
C LYS A 51 5.93 -6.88 14.12
N ASN A 52 6.02 -5.57 13.87
CA ASN A 52 7.21 -4.77 14.17
C ASN A 52 7.16 -4.01 15.49
N ASN A 53 6.10 -4.13 16.30
CA ASN A 53 6.07 -3.47 17.59
C ASN A 53 6.79 -4.34 18.63
N PRO A 54 8.04 -4.03 19.01
CA PRO A 54 8.68 -4.74 20.11
C PRO A 54 7.86 -4.53 21.36
N VAL A 55 7.55 -5.61 22.09
CA VAL A 55 6.83 -5.52 23.35
C VAL A 55 7.69 -4.73 24.33
N VAL A 56 7.40 -3.43 24.48
CA VAL A 56 8.01 -2.58 25.50
C VAL A 56 7.48 -3.05 26.86
N LYS A 57 8.13 -4.09 27.41
CA LYS A 57 8.02 -4.44 28.82
C LYS A 57 8.90 -3.47 29.61
N GLY A 58 8.48 -2.21 29.69
CA GLY A 58 9.01 -1.32 30.70
C GLY A 58 8.55 -1.84 32.06
N GLU A 59 9.49 -2.16 32.96
CA GLU A 59 9.14 -2.42 34.35
C GLU A 59 8.33 -1.25 34.87
N LYS A 60 7.08 -1.50 35.28
CA LYS A 60 6.30 -0.53 36.03
C LYS A 60 7.06 -0.27 37.32
N MET A 61 7.74 0.88 37.39
CA MET A 61 8.34 1.40 38.61
C MET A 61 7.25 1.43 39.68
N ARG A 62 7.29 0.47 40.60
CA ARG A 62 6.45 0.48 41.79
C ARG A 62 6.98 1.62 42.65
N ASP A 63 6.07 2.52 43.00
CA ASP A 63 6.27 3.68 43.85
C ASP A 63 7.36 3.43 44.89
N ARG A 64 8.45 4.19 44.76
CA ARG A 64 9.44 4.33 45.81
C ARG A 64 8.84 5.30 46.83
N CYS A 65 8.33 4.75 47.91
CA CYS A 65 8.13 5.44 49.17
C CYS A 65 9.05 4.82 50.22
#